data_AF-B2TH11-F1
#
_entry.id   AF-B2TH11-F1
#
_cell.length_a   1.000
_cell.length_b   1.000
_cell.length_c   1.000
_cell.angle_alpha   90.00
_cell.angle_beta   90.00
_cell.angle_gamma   90.00
#
_symmetry.space_group_name_H-M   'P 1'
#
loop_
_entity.id
_entity.type
_entity.pdbx_description
1 polymer ?
#
loop_
_entity_poly.entity_id
_entity_poly.type
_entity_poly.pdbx_seq_one_letter_code
_entity_poly.pdbx_strand_id
1 'polypeptide(L)'
;MQKRNLISAASMLTAATLAAAILTGCGGGGGGGSSQTQSGTGSGGTSTPVTPANATDPYTGSPATGTATAQISGQVVSGPTTGATVMAYALNADGTNGTAIGSAVTDASGAFTMTLTQAPTGMIRLVATGGTFTSEADSSTQKNVSMELVAPYVTTTLNSFVITPLTHYASQRISYLASQGKTLLQAYATASSAALQLVTGTDVIDSTNRTHGGVDYLSIVPGSTQDTLNSYSDALTGLEYYGVKYDLPSHTTLRILVATTLAGQDNVTDQNGQPVNVGQWSAGTFDETQAPTVATMTGGISVQDGVTSIVQQMDAVVACNSGDHASFYARFPLATGQSDYLDTSTCATYTSNMNTIKAKITTNNRGKFQG
;
A
#
# COMPACT_ATOMS: atom_id res chain seq x y z
N MET A 1 -53.43 -8.43 -11.13
CA MET A 1 -52.64 -8.39 -12.37
C MET A 1 -52.71 -6.94 -12.86
N GLN A 2 -51.68 -6.12 -12.97
CA GLN A 2 -50.28 -6.32 -13.31
C GLN A 2 -49.53 -5.03 -12.86
N LYS A 3 -48.47 -5.15 -12.06
CA LYS A 3 -47.64 -4.02 -11.57
C LYS A 3 -46.81 -3.46 -12.73
N ARG A 4 -46.80 -2.14 -12.93
CA ARG A 4 -45.87 -1.43 -13.82
C ARG A 4 -44.71 -0.88 -12.99
N ASN A 5 -43.52 -1.41 -13.24
CA ASN A 5 -42.24 -0.92 -12.74
C ASN A 5 -41.84 0.35 -13.49
N LEU A 6 -41.50 1.41 -12.77
CA LEU A 6 -40.74 2.56 -13.26
C LEU A 6 -39.34 2.44 -12.66
N ILE A 7 -38.38 2.00 -13.48
CA ILE A 7 -36.95 2.05 -13.16
C ILE A 7 -36.40 3.34 -13.76
N SER A 8 -35.82 4.16 -12.87
CA SER A 8 -35.09 5.38 -13.17
C SER A 8 -33.80 5.06 -13.92
N ALA A 9 -33.60 5.69 -15.07
CA ALA A 9 -32.34 5.66 -15.81
C ALA A 9 -31.49 6.87 -15.37
N ALA A 10 -30.45 6.63 -14.57
CA ALA A 10 -29.35 7.55 -14.39
C ALA A 10 -28.19 7.05 -15.26
N SER A 11 -27.97 7.74 -16.38
CA SER A 11 -26.90 7.44 -17.34
C SER A 11 -25.54 7.80 -16.76
N MET A 12 -24.69 6.78 -16.62
CA MET A 12 -23.24 6.93 -16.53
C MET A 12 -22.70 7.55 -17.83
N LEU A 13 -21.87 8.59 -17.72
CA LEU A 13 -21.01 9.03 -18.80
C LEU A 13 -19.58 8.54 -18.51
N THR A 14 -19.21 7.45 -19.18
CA THR A 14 -17.83 7.04 -19.41
C THR A 14 -17.28 7.81 -20.60
N ALA A 15 -16.15 8.50 -20.43
CA ALA A 15 -15.36 9.04 -21.53
C ALA A 15 -13.99 8.36 -21.52
N ALA A 16 -13.88 7.30 -22.32
CA ALA A 16 -12.61 6.72 -22.73
C ALA A 16 -12.15 7.44 -24.00
N THR A 17 -11.00 8.10 -23.94
CA THR A 17 -10.31 8.59 -25.13
C THR A 17 -8.99 7.85 -25.30
N LEU A 18 -8.98 6.94 -26.29
CA LEU A 18 -7.79 6.39 -26.92
C LEU A 18 -6.96 7.54 -27.53
N ALA A 19 -5.67 7.57 -27.25
CA ALA A 19 -4.68 8.25 -28.08
C ALA A 19 -3.55 7.28 -28.38
N ALA A 20 -3.55 6.73 -29.59
CA ALA A 20 -2.41 6.02 -30.16
C ALA A 20 -1.42 7.07 -30.69
N ALA A 21 -0.21 7.11 -30.12
CA ALA A 21 0.91 7.85 -30.66
C ALA A 21 2.00 6.86 -31.09
N ILE A 22 2.22 6.78 -32.40
CA ILE A 22 3.28 6.01 -33.04
C ILE A 22 4.56 6.83 -32.91
N LEU A 23 5.56 6.34 -32.19
CA LEU A 23 6.91 6.89 -32.17
C LEU A 23 7.86 5.92 -32.88
N THR A 24 8.07 6.16 -34.17
CA THR A 24 9.24 5.71 -34.91
C THR A 24 10.40 6.65 -34.59
N GLY A 25 11.38 6.17 -33.82
CA GLY A 25 12.65 6.83 -33.58
C GLY A 25 13.80 5.90 -33.94
N CYS A 26 14.42 6.16 -35.08
CA CYS A 26 15.64 5.52 -35.57
C CYS A 26 16.84 6.43 -35.24
N GLY A 27 17.98 5.82 -34.88
CA GLY A 27 19.30 6.46 -34.68
C GLY A 27 19.86 6.13 -33.30
N GLY A 28 21.03 5.52 -33.11
CA GLY A 28 22.20 5.35 -33.97
C GLY A 28 23.43 5.83 -33.18
N GLY A 29 24.44 4.98 -32.98
CA GLY A 29 25.72 5.40 -32.38
C GLY A 29 26.56 4.25 -31.83
N GLY A 30 27.52 3.78 -32.64
CA GLY A 30 28.51 2.77 -32.25
C GLY A 30 29.73 3.39 -31.54
N GLY A 31 30.46 2.53 -30.83
CA GLY A 31 31.78 2.80 -30.29
C GLY A 31 32.49 1.46 -30.06
N GLY A 32 33.53 1.19 -30.84
CA GLY A 32 34.34 -0.01 -30.76
C GLY A 32 35.53 0.12 -29.80
N GLY A 33 36.22 -1.01 -29.62
CA GLY A 33 37.47 -1.15 -28.88
C GLY A 33 37.23 -1.82 -27.52
N SER A 34 37.93 -2.87 -27.12
CA SER A 34 39.07 -3.57 -27.68
C SER A 34 39.25 -4.85 -26.87
N SER A 35 39.51 -5.95 -27.55
CA SER A 35 39.99 -7.19 -26.94
C SER A 35 41.34 -6.94 -26.26
N GLN A 36 41.43 -7.15 -24.95
CA GLN A 36 42.70 -7.42 -24.27
C GLN A 36 42.62 -8.78 -23.60
N THR A 37 43.19 -9.77 -24.28
CA THR A 37 43.84 -10.91 -23.65
C THR A 37 45.03 -10.40 -22.85
N GLN A 38 45.05 -10.61 -21.54
CA GLN A 38 46.26 -10.50 -20.73
C GLN A 38 46.40 -11.74 -19.84
N SER A 39 47.30 -12.61 -20.27
CA SER A 39 47.97 -13.62 -19.47
C SER A 39 49.13 -12.96 -18.72
N GLY A 40 49.32 -13.29 -17.43
CA GLY A 40 50.50 -12.89 -16.67
C GLY A 40 50.35 -12.91 -15.15
N THR A 41 50.80 -14.02 -14.54
CA THR A 41 51.65 -14.17 -13.33
C THR A 41 51.47 -13.24 -12.12
N GLY A 42 51.47 -13.89 -10.93
CA GLY A 42 51.07 -13.32 -9.65
C GLY A 42 52.00 -12.30 -9.00
N SER A 43 51.44 -11.61 -8.02
CA SER A 43 52.15 -10.92 -6.95
C SER A 43 51.20 -10.76 -5.76
N GLY A 44 51.70 -11.07 -4.56
CA GLY A 44 50.95 -10.98 -3.32
C GLY A 44 50.54 -9.55 -3.02
N GLY A 45 49.23 -9.29 -3.07
CA GLY A 45 48.63 -8.03 -2.66
C GLY A 45 47.87 -8.25 -1.37
N THR A 46 48.25 -7.52 -0.33
CA THR A 46 47.52 -7.35 0.93
C THR A 46 46.04 -7.15 0.61
N SER A 47 45.19 -8.08 1.05
CA SER A 47 43.74 -7.98 0.90
C SER A 47 43.28 -6.74 1.67
N THR A 48 43.06 -5.63 0.97
CA THR A 48 42.20 -4.56 1.48
C THR A 48 40.88 -5.21 1.89
N PRO A 49 40.37 -4.95 3.11
CA PRO A 49 39.06 -5.46 3.49
C PRO A 49 38.08 -5.04 2.41
N VAL A 50 37.49 -6.01 1.71
CA VAL A 50 36.44 -5.74 0.75
C VAL A 50 35.28 -5.24 1.59
N THR A 51 35.08 -3.93 1.66
CA THR A 51 33.90 -3.36 2.30
C THR A 51 32.68 -4.02 1.64
N PRO A 52 31.77 -4.65 2.40
CA PRO A 52 30.58 -5.25 1.81
C PRO A 52 29.89 -4.21 0.92
N ALA A 53 29.72 -4.52 -0.36
CA ALA A 53 29.05 -3.61 -1.27
C ALA A 53 27.62 -3.41 -0.76
N ASN A 54 27.21 -2.16 -0.55
CA ASN A 54 25.84 -1.86 -0.20
C ASN A 54 24.91 -2.37 -1.31
N ALA A 55 23.72 -2.82 -0.90
CA ALA A 55 22.67 -3.20 -1.83
C ALA A 55 22.33 -2.05 -2.81
N THR A 56 21.90 -2.41 -4.01
CA THR A 56 21.53 -1.44 -5.04
C THR A 56 20.19 -0.80 -4.72
N ASP A 57 20.13 0.52 -4.84
CA ASP A 57 18.90 1.28 -4.72
C ASP A 57 18.01 1.12 -5.97
N PRO A 58 16.73 0.76 -5.82
CA PRO A 58 15.85 0.46 -6.95
C PRO A 58 15.45 1.68 -7.80
N TYR A 59 15.58 2.90 -7.28
CA TYR A 59 15.24 4.13 -7.99
C TYR A 59 16.45 4.78 -8.67
N THR A 60 17.63 4.66 -8.07
CA THR A 60 18.86 5.30 -8.62
C THR A 60 19.77 4.33 -9.36
N GLY A 61 19.63 3.01 -9.15
CA GLY A 61 20.55 1.99 -9.69
C GLY A 61 21.97 2.05 -9.11
N SER A 62 22.20 2.92 -8.12
CA SER A 62 23.49 3.11 -7.44
C SER A 62 23.52 2.36 -6.10
N PRO A 63 24.69 2.14 -5.48
CA PRO A 63 24.76 1.61 -4.13
C PRO A 63 23.96 2.49 -3.14
N ALA A 64 23.18 1.86 -2.27
CA ALA A 64 22.40 2.55 -1.25
C ALA A 64 23.30 3.40 -0.34
N THR A 65 22.75 4.50 0.17
CA THR A 65 23.45 5.39 1.10
C THR A 65 23.58 4.77 2.49
N GLY A 66 24.55 5.21 3.29
CA GLY A 66 24.84 4.67 4.62
C GLY A 66 25.71 3.41 4.59
N THR A 67 25.94 2.79 5.74
CA THR A 67 26.66 1.50 5.83
C THR A 67 25.66 0.39 6.10
N ALA A 68 25.79 -0.76 5.46
CA ALA A 68 24.96 -1.93 5.75
C ALA A 68 24.95 -2.25 7.25
N THR A 69 23.77 -2.52 7.81
CA THR A 69 23.60 -2.79 9.25
C THR A 69 22.65 -3.96 9.49
N ALA A 70 22.85 -4.64 10.62
CA ALA A 70 21.96 -5.70 11.11
C ALA A 70 20.92 -5.17 12.11
N GLN A 71 20.98 -3.89 12.49
CA GLN A 71 20.03 -3.32 13.43
C GLN A 71 18.84 -2.74 12.68
N ILE A 72 17.63 -3.16 13.03
CA ILE A 72 16.39 -2.57 12.54
C ILE A 72 15.49 -2.19 13.71
N SER A 73 14.71 -1.15 13.49
CA SER A 73 13.62 -0.71 14.34
C SER A 73 12.39 -0.44 13.49
N GLY A 74 11.25 -0.23 14.12
CA GLY A 74 10.05 0.04 13.36
C GLY A 74 8.77 0.04 14.16
N GLN A 75 7.66 0.13 13.44
CA GLN A 75 6.31 0.06 13.98
C GLN A 75 5.41 -0.78 13.08
N VAL A 76 4.35 -1.35 13.64
CA VAL A 76 3.25 -2.00 12.91
C VAL A 76 1.99 -1.18 13.11
N VAL A 77 1.46 -0.61 12.02
CA VAL A 77 0.42 0.44 12.06
C VAL A 77 -0.72 0.14 11.08
N SER A 78 -1.86 -0.24 11.65
CA SER A 78 -3.22 0.03 11.13
C SER A 78 -4.00 0.84 12.18
N GLY A 79 -3.25 1.57 13.00
CA GLY A 79 -3.43 1.68 14.45
C GLY A 79 -2.27 0.94 15.14
N PRO A 80 -1.73 1.44 16.28
CA PRO A 80 -0.63 0.79 17.00
C PRO A 80 -0.91 -0.68 17.29
N THR A 81 -0.25 -1.60 16.58
CA THR A 81 -0.55 -3.03 16.68
C THR A 81 0.28 -3.66 17.79
N THR A 82 -0.36 -3.97 18.92
CA THR A 82 0.29 -4.55 20.10
C THR A 82 0.40 -6.07 20.02
N GLY A 83 1.56 -6.62 20.39
CA GLY A 83 1.76 -8.06 20.52
C GLY A 83 1.87 -8.84 19.20
N ALA A 84 2.12 -8.16 18.08
CA ALA A 84 2.41 -8.81 16.81
C ALA A 84 3.84 -9.37 16.81
N THR A 85 4.02 -10.58 16.27
CA THR A 85 5.35 -11.14 16.00
C THR A 85 5.81 -10.67 14.62
N VAL A 86 6.90 -9.91 14.58
CA VAL A 86 7.55 -9.43 13.36
C VAL A 86 8.72 -10.35 13.03
N MET A 87 8.64 -11.05 11.90
CA MET A 87 9.69 -11.92 11.39
C MET A 87 10.36 -11.27 10.17
N ALA A 88 11.69 -11.24 10.14
CA ALA A 88 12.46 -10.78 9.00
C ALA A 88 12.95 -11.97 8.17
N TYR A 89 12.76 -11.92 6.86
CA TYR A 89 13.22 -12.91 5.90
C TYR A 89 14.11 -12.27 4.84
N ALA A 90 15.18 -12.96 4.43
CA ALA A 90 15.82 -12.63 3.16
C ALA A 90 14.82 -12.84 2.01
N LEU A 91 14.73 -11.93 1.06
CA LEU A 91 13.81 -12.07 -0.07
C LEU A 91 14.49 -12.81 -1.22
N ASN A 92 13.86 -13.90 -1.70
CA ASN A 92 14.35 -14.65 -2.85
C ASN A 92 14.09 -13.88 -4.15
N ALA A 93 14.82 -14.22 -5.22
CA ALA A 93 14.70 -13.55 -6.52
C ALA A 93 13.30 -13.68 -7.16
N ASP A 94 12.55 -14.74 -6.82
CA ASP A 94 11.15 -14.96 -7.25
C ASP A 94 10.12 -14.22 -6.37
N GLY A 95 10.59 -13.44 -5.39
CA GLY A 95 9.76 -12.70 -4.45
C GLY A 95 9.17 -13.54 -3.32
N THR A 96 9.57 -14.80 -3.15
CA THR A 96 9.20 -15.62 -2.00
C THR A 96 10.08 -15.34 -0.77
N ASN A 97 9.61 -15.73 0.41
CA ASN A 97 10.41 -15.63 1.63
C ASN A 97 11.53 -16.69 1.61
N GLY A 98 12.77 -16.25 1.78
CA GLY A 98 13.92 -17.10 2.01
C GLY A 98 14.13 -17.40 3.50
N THR A 99 15.39 -17.51 3.89
CA THR A 99 15.78 -17.80 5.29
C THR A 99 15.31 -16.69 6.24
N ALA A 100 14.74 -17.09 7.39
CA ALA A 100 14.46 -16.17 8.48
C ALA A 100 15.76 -15.64 9.11
N ILE A 101 15.88 -14.34 9.27
CA ILE A 101 17.10 -13.63 9.69
C ILE A 101 16.89 -12.77 10.93
N GLY A 102 15.69 -12.74 11.50
CA GLY A 102 15.44 -12.06 12.78
C GLY A 102 13.97 -12.12 13.19
N SER A 103 13.71 -11.89 14.47
CA SER A 103 12.35 -11.87 15.04
C SER A 103 12.26 -10.85 16.19
N ALA A 104 11.10 -10.22 16.34
CA ALA A 104 10.76 -9.31 17.43
C ALA A 104 9.25 -9.34 17.70
N VAL A 105 8.84 -8.81 18.85
CA VAL A 105 7.42 -8.65 19.20
C VAL A 105 7.14 -7.16 19.40
N THR A 106 6.02 -6.68 18.90
CA THR A 106 5.64 -5.28 19.07
C THR A 106 5.16 -4.98 20.49
N ASP A 107 5.54 -3.81 21.00
CA ASP A 107 5.08 -3.29 22.29
C ASP A 107 3.67 -2.64 22.18
N ALA A 108 3.22 -1.99 23.26
CA ALA A 108 1.91 -1.33 23.34
C ALA A 108 1.76 -0.13 22.38
N SER A 109 2.87 0.46 21.92
CA SER A 109 2.89 1.50 20.90
C SER A 109 3.00 0.93 19.48
N GLY A 110 2.99 -0.39 19.34
CA GLY A 110 3.22 -1.08 18.07
C GLY A 110 4.68 -1.08 17.62
N ALA A 111 5.61 -0.59 18.46
CA ALA A 111 7.02 -0.47 18.11
C ALA A 111 7.77 -1.79 18.32
N PHE A 112 8.80 -2.01 17.51
CA PHE A 112 9.72 -3.15 17.65
C PHE A 112 11.17 -2.73 17.40
N THR A 113 12.10 -3.49 17.97
CA THR A 113 13.53 -3.44 17.67
C THR A 113 14.03 -4.85 17.46
N MET A 114 14.87 -5.06 16.44
CA MET A 114 15.36 -6.38 16.07
C MET A 114 16.83 -6.28 15.64
N THR A 115 17.64 -7.22 16.10
CA THR A 115 18.97 -7.47 15.53
C THR A 115 18.89 -8.67 14.58
N LEU A 116 19.23 -8.44 13.33
CA LEU A 116 19.33 -9.48 12.30
C LEU A 116 20.57 -10.34 12.54
N THR A 117 20.53 -11.59 12.07
CA THR A 117 21.67 -12.52 12.16
C THR A 117 22.90 -12.04 11.38
N GLN A 118 22.69 -11.24 10.35
CA GLN A 118 23.72 -10.54 9.58
C GLN A 118 23.15 -9.29 8.92
N ALA A 119 24.02 -8.36 8.51
CA ALA A 119 23.62 -7.24 7.67
C ALA A 119 23.14 -7.78 6.29
N PRO A 120 21.93 -7.44 5.84
CA PRO A 120 21.43 -7.90 4.55
C PRO A 120 22.22 -7.31 3.39
N THR A 121 22.53 -8.13 2.39
CA THR A 121 23.15 -7.71 1.12
C THR A 121 22.12 -7.49 0.00
N GLY A 122 20.84 -7.66 0.30
CA GLY A 122 19.73 -7.54 -0.63
C GLY A 122 18.43 -7.21 0.10
N MET A 123 17.32 -7.30 -0.62
CA MET A 123 16.01 -6.99 -0.06
C MET A 123 15.62 -7.96 1.06
N ILE A 124 14.90 -7.44 2.04
CA ILE A 124 14.30 -8.25 3.11
C ILE A 124 12.79 -8.05 3.12
N ARG A 125 12.06 -9.06 3.61
CA ARG A 125 10.65 -8.91 3.96
C ARG A 125 10.48 -8.96 5.46
N LEU A 126 9.74 -8.00 6.00
CA LEU A 126 9.21 -8.03 7.35
C LEU A 126 7.76 -8.51 7.28
N VAL A 127 7.41 -9.52 8.08
CA VAL A 127 6.05 -10.08 8.18
C VAL A 127 5.61 -9.98 9.63
N ALA A 128 4.59 -9.16 9.89
CA ALA A 128 3.97 -8.98 11.19
C ALA A 128 2.70 -9.83 11.28
N THR A 129 2.68 -10.81 12.18
CA THR A 129 1.54 -11.72 12.38
C THR A 129 1.03 -11.68 13.82
N GLY A 130 -0.27 -11.87 14.00
CA GLY A 130 -0.91 -11.77 15.31
C GLY A 130 -0.93 -10.35 15.88
N GLY A 131 -1.30 -10.23 17.15
CA GLY A 131 -1.51 -8.94 17.81
C GLY A 131 -2.85 -8.30 17.45
N THR A 132 -3.10 -7.15 18.07
CA THR A 132 -4.35 -6.38 17.90
C THR A 132 -4.09 -4.89 17.85
N PHE A 133 -4.98 -4.16 17.18
CA PHE A 133 -5.00 -2.70 17.15
C PHE A 133 -6.43 -2.18 17.36
N THR A 134 -6.56 -0.89 17.62
CA THR A 134 -7.86 -0.21 17.68
C THR A 134 -8.09 0.51 16.35
N SER A 135 -9.17 0.18 15.66
CA SER A 135 -9.55 0.82 14.39
C SER A 135 -9.91 2.29 14.61
N GLU A 136 -9.32 3.19 13.83
CA GLU A 136 -9.61 4.64 13.88
C GLU A 136 -11.03 4.96 13.37
N ALA A 137 -11.61 4.09 12.54
CA ALA A 137 -12.93 4.31 11.95
C ALA A 137 -14.09 4.07 12.94
N ASP A 138 -13.96 3.08 13.84
CA ASP A 138 -15.06 2.65 14.71
C ASP A 138 -14.66 2.32 16.16
N SER A 139 -13.39 2.53 16.54
CA SER A 139 -12.84 2.22 17.87
C SER A 139 -12.94 0.75 18.29
N SER A 140 -13.27 -0.16 17.37
CA SER A 140 -13.30 -1.59 17.67
C SER A 140 -11.87 -2.17 17.74
N THR A 141 -11.70 -3.20 18.57
CA THR A 141 -10.45 -3.99 18.57
C THR A 141 -10.43 -4.91 17.37
N GLN A 142 -9.38 -4.81 16.57
CA GLN A 142 -9.16 -5.56 15.35
C GLN A 142 -7.93 -6.44 15.48
N LYS A 143 -7.99 -7.64 14.91
CA LYS A 143 -6.83 -8.55 14.85
C LYS A 143 -5.97 -8.23 13.64
N ASN A 144 -4.66 -8.23 13.85
CA ASN A 144 -3.71 -8.32 12.75
C ASN A 144 -3.49 -9.80 12.41
N VAL A 145 -3.94 -10.22 11.21
CA VAL A 145 -3.70 -11.58 10.71
C VAL A 145 -2.30 -11.66 10.13
N SER A 146 -2.04 -10.84 9.11
CA SER A 146 -0.71 -10.65 8.53
C SER A 146 -0.63 -9.27 7.89
N MET A 147 0.47 -8.56 8.13
CA MET A 147 0.88 -7.38 7.38
C MET A 147 2.35 -7.51 7.02
N GLU A 148 2.74 -6.94 5.88
CA GLU A 148 4.08 -7.14 5.34
C GLU A 148 4.68 -5.83 4.85
N LEU A 149 6.00 -5.83 4.73
CA LEU A 149 6.79 -4.78 4.11
C LEU A 149 7.99 -5.44 3.44
N VAL A 150 8.36 -4.97 2.25
CA VAL A 150 9.67 -5.28 1.67
C VAL A 150 10.54 -4.04 1.81
N ALA A 151 11.72 -4.19 2.41
CA ALA A 151 12.74 -3.15 2.44
C ALA A 151 13.76 -3.44 1.33
N PRO A 152 14.10 -2.48 0.47
CA PRO A 152 15.02 -2.71 -0.64
C PRO A 152 16.45 -2.93 -0.16
N TYR A 153 16.78 -2.36 1.00
CA TYR A 153 18.07 -2.46 1.67
C TYR A 153 17.92 -2.06 3.15
N VAL A 154 18.94 -2.40 3.96
CA VAL A 154 19.02 -2.01 5.38
C VAL A 154 20.38 -1.39 5.64
N THR A 155 20.40 -0.10 5.94
CA THR A 155 21.63 0.67 6.17
C THR A 155 21.50 1.56 7.40
N THR A 156 22.59 2.16 7.85
CA THR A 156 22.56 3.15 8.94
C THR A 156 21.70 4.38 8.64
N THR A 157 21.33 4.62 7.38
CA THR A 157 20.43 5.71 6.98
C THR A 157 18.98 5.24 6.77
N LEU A 158 18.77 3.95 6.48
CA LEU A 158 17.45 3.32 6.36
C LEU A 158 17.40 2.02 7.18
N ASN A 159 17.00 2.14 8.44
CA ASN A 159 16.82 1.02 9.37
C ASN A 159 15.60 1.16 10.29
N SER A 160 14.70 2.08 9.98
CA SER A 160 13.41 2.24 10.65
C SER A 160 12.30 2.00 9.65
N PHE A 161 11.45 1.00 9.91
CA PHE A 161 10.43 0.55 8.97
C PHE A 161 9.02 0.54 9.61
N VAL A 162 8.04 1.09 8.91
CA VAL A 162 6.64 1.17 9.34
C VAL A 162 5.83 0.21 8.48
N ILE A 163 5.38 -0.89 9.08
CA ILE A 163 4.57 -1.92 8.42
C ILE A 163 3.10 -1.50 8.48
N THR A 164 2.45 -1.32 7.33
CA THR A 164 1.07 -0.87 7.21
C THR A 164 0.29 -1.67 6.16
N PRO A 165 -1.04 -1.48 6.04
CA PRO A 165 -1.82 -2.01 4.93
C PRO A 165 -1.26 -1.65 3.53
N LEU A 166 -0.67 -0.46 3.37
CA LEU A 166 -0.09 -0.04 2.08
C LEU A 166 1.23 -0.74 1.78
N THR A 167 2.11 -0.88 2.78
CA THR A 167 3.35 -1.63 2.59
C THR A 167 3.06 -3.12 2.36
N HIS A 168 1.95 -3.62 2.92
CA HIS A 168 1.49 -4.97 2.69
C HIS A 168 1.06 -5.16 1.23
N TYR A 169 0.25 -4.23 0.70
CA TYR A 169 -0.09 -4.22 -0.72
C TYR A 169 1.16 -4.16 -1.62
N ALA A 170 2.11 -3.27 -1.32
CA ALA A 170 3.38 -3.21 -2.05
C ALA A 170 4.15 -4.54 -1.98
N SER A 171 4.28 -5.14 -0.79
CA SER A 171 4.96 -6.44 -0.58
C SER A 171 4.35 -7.55 -1.43
N GLN A 172 3.02 -7.68 -1.41
CA GLN A 172 2.29 -8.70 -2.17
C GLN A 172 2.47 -8.49 -3.67
N ARG A 173 2.41 -7.24 -4.13
CA ARG A 173 2.65 -6.90 -5.53
C ARG A 173 4.09 -7.13 -5.97
N ILE A 174 5.08 -6.93 -5.10
CA ILE A 174 6.48 -7.28 -5.37
C ILE A 174 6.60 -8.78 -5.65
N SER A 175 6.03 -9.63 -4.78
CA SER A 175 6.00 -11.09 -5.02
C SER A 175 5.36 -11.45 -6.34
N TYR A 176 4.19 -10.89 -6.62
CA TYR A 176 3.47 -11.16 -7.87
C TYR A 176 4.33 -10.78 -9.09
N LEU A 177 4.89 -9.58 -9.10
CA LEU A 177 5.70 -9.10 -10.23
C LEU A 177 6.99 -9.91 -10.40
N ALA A 178 7.65 -10.29 -9.31
CA ALA A 178 8.82 -11.16 -9.35
C ALA A 178 8.48 -12.57 -9.87
N SER A 179 7.32 -13.12 -9.49
CA SER A 179 6.83 -14.40 -10.01
C SER A 179 6.46 -14.33 -11.50
N GLN A 180 6.16 -13.14 -12.03
CA GLN A 180 6.00 -12.88 -13.46
C GLN A 180 7.33 -12.63 -14.19
N GLY A 181 8.47 -12.82 -13.53
CA GLY A 181 9.80 -12.72 -14.12
C GLY A 181 10.43 -11.33 -14.11
N LYS A 182 9.83 -10.33 -13.43
CA LYS A 182 10.52 -9.05 -13.19
C LYS A 182 11.66 -9.24 -12.19
N THR A 183 12.73 -8.46 -12.32
CA THR A 183 13.77 -8.41 -11.29
C THR A 183 13.20 -7.78 -10.02
N LEU A 184 13.76 -8.09 -8.84
CA LEU A 184 13.31 -7.50 -7.58
C LEU A 184 13.37 -5.95 -7.60
N LEU A 185 14.39 -5.35 -8.23
CA LEU A 185 14.48 -3.89 -8.36
C LEU A 185 13.30 -3.32 -9.17
N GLN A 186 12.97 -3.94 -10.30
CA GLN A 186 11.84 -3.52 -11.14
C GLN A 186 10.49 -3.75 -10.44
N ALA A 187 10.33 -4.90 -9.80
CA ALA A 187 9.14 -5.26 -9.04
C ALA A 187 8.92 -4.27 -7.89
N TYR A 188 9.97 -3.95 -7.14
CA TYR A 188 9.96 -2.98 -6.05
C TYR A 188 9.52 -1.59 -6.50
N ALA A 189 10.20 -1.02 -7.51
CA ALA A 189 9.89 0.32 -7.99
C ALA A 189 8.44 0.42 -8.50
N THR A 190 7.98 -0.60 -9.25
CA THR A 190 6.61 -0.64 -9.79
C THR A 190 5.57 -0.76 -8.69
N ALA A 191 5.77 -1.66 -7.73
CA ALA A 191 4.80 -1.94 -6.67
C ALA A 191 4.70 -0.79 -5.66
N SER A 192 5.84 -0.20 -5.29
CA SER A 192 5.88 0.90 -4.33
C SER A 192 5.24 2.15 -4.91
N SER A 193 5.49 2.49 -6.18
CA SER A 193 4.76 3.57 -6.86
C SER A 193 3.25 3.31 -6.90
N ALA A 194 2.81 2.08 -7.18
CA ALA A 194 1.38 1.76 -7.15
C ALA A 194 0.76 1.92 -5.75
N ALA A 195 1.52 1.64 -4.68
CA ALA A 195 1.04 1.83 -3.31
C ALA A 195 0.88 3.31 -2.96
N LEU A 196 1.75 4.19 -3.45
CA LEU A 196 1.61 5.64 -3.29
C LEU A 196 0.38 6.18 -4.01
N GLN A 197 0.09 5.70 -5.23
CA GLN A 197 -1.08 6.12 -5.99
C GLN A 197 -2.41 5.81 -5.30
N LEU A 198 -2.46 4.72 -4.52
CA LEU A 198 -3.64 4.35 -3.73
C LEU A 198 -4.01 5.41 -2.67
N VAL A 199 -3.07 6.27 -2.27
CA VAL A 199 -3.22 7.22 -1.15
C VAL A 199 -3.69 8.59 -1.59
N THR A 200 -3.27 9.02 -2.78
CA THR A 200 -3.27 10.45 -3.13
C THR A 200 -3.65 10.74 -4.57
N GLY A 201 -3.80 9.73 -5.43
CA GLY A 201 -3.95 9.90 -6.89
C GLY A 201 -2.75 10.56 -7.59
N THR A 202 -1.90 11.25 -6.84
CA THR A 202 -0.62 11.87 -7.22
C THR A 202 0.43 11.28 -6.28
N ASP A 203 1.53 10.68 -6.75
CA ASP A 203 2.54 10.04 -5.88
C ASP A 203 3.11 10.98 -4.79
N VAL A 204 2.47 11.06 -3.61
CA VAL A 204 2.79 12.08 -2.59
C VAL A 204 2.64 11.48 -1.19
N ILE A 205 3.61 10.65 -0.80
CA ILE A 205 3.98 10.54 0.61
C ILE A 205 5.38 11.15 0.69
N ASP A 206 5.48 12.29 1.38
CA ASP A 206 6.59 13.26 1.35
C ASP A 206 6.69 14.13 0.08
N SER A 207 6.31 15.41 0.22
CA SER A 207 6.41 16.41 -0.86
C SER A 207 7.84 16.75 -1.29
N THR A 208 8.85 16.41 -0.48
CA THR A 208 10.24 16.87 -0.67
C THR A 208 11.09 15.95 -1.55
N ASN A 209 10.72 14.67 -1.70
CA ASN A 209 11.51 13.69 -2.47
C ASN A 209 10.65 12.73 -3.31
N ARG A 210 9.94 13.30 -4.30
CA ARG A 210 9.04 12.53 -5.18
C ARG A 210 9.74 11.44 -6.01
N THR A 211 11.04 11.58 -6.26
CA THR A 211 11.83 10.61 -7.03
C THR A 211 12.20 9.36 -6.25
N HIS A 212 12.10 9.39 -4.92
CA HIS A 212 12.45 8.29 -4.01
C HIS A 212 11.31 7.92 -3.05
N GLY A 213 10.10 8.45 -3.29
CA GLY A 213 8.95 8.29 -2.39
C GLY A 213 8.60 6.84 -2.07
N GLY A 214 8.87 5.90 -2.99
CA GLY A 214 8.62 4.47 -2.77
C GLY A 214 9.63 3.77 -1.85
N VAL A 215 10.66 4.47 -1.37
CA VAL A 215 11.51 4.01 -0.25
C VAL A 215 11.23 4.87 0.97
N ASP A 216 11.11 6.19 0.80
CA ASP A 216 10.96 7.14 1.90
C ASP A 216 9.69 6.85 2.73
N TYR A 217 8.59 6.46 2.07
CA TYR A 217 7.33 6.13 2.76
C TYR A 217 7.43 4.95 3.73
N LEU A 218 8.44 4.07 3.56
CA LEU A 218 8.66 2.96 4.48
C LEU A 218 9.02 3.42 5.90
N SER A 219 9.50 4.65 6.06
CA SER A 219 9.90 5.20 7.37
C SER A 219 8.88 6.18 7.95
N ILE A 220 7.85 6.52 7.18
CA ILE A 220 6.86 7.53 7.57
C ILE A 220 5.78 6.88 8.42
N VAL A 221 5.66 7.36 9.66
CA VAL A 221 4.54 7.00 10.53
C VAL A 221 3.30 7.77 10.04
N PRO A 222 2.18 7.08 9.73
CA PRO A 222 0.93 7.73 9.32
C PRO A 222 0.50 8.80 10.33
N GLY A 223 0.13 9.99 9.84
CA GLY A 223 -0.29 11.13 10.67
C GLY A 223 0.85 11.86 11.40
N SER A 224 2.11 11.47 11.16
CA SER A 224 3.27 12.24 11.62
C SER A 224 3.48 13.51 10.79
N THR A 225 4.40 14.37 11.20
CA THR A 225 4.74 15.59 10.44
C THR A 225 5.33 15.31 9.05
N GLN A 226 5.82 14.09 8.79
CA GLN A 226 6.31 13.67 7.48
C GLN A 226 5.16 13.24 6.54
N ASP A 227 4.01 12.85 7.10
CA ASP A 227 2.79 12.59 6.35
C ASP A 227 2.09 13.93 6.01
N THR A 228 2.74 14.71 5.16
CA THR A 228 2.23 16.02 4.73
C THR A 228 0.85 15.85 4.09
N LEU A 229 -0.13 16.66 4.50
CA LEU A 229 -1.54 16.53 4.12
C LEU A 229 -2.28 15.30 4.69
N ASN A 230 -1.71 14.61 5.70
CA ASN A 230 -2.29 13.42 6.36
C ASN A 230 -2.67 12.30 5.39
N SER A 231 -2.11 12.30 4.19
CA SER A 231 -2.62 11.48 3.12
C SER A 231 -2.50 10.00 3.42
N TYR A 232 -1.36 9.59 4.00
CA TYR A 232 -1.13 8.21 4.43
C TYR A 232 -2.15 7.81 5.51
N SER A 233 -2.29 8.62 6.56
CA SER A 233 -3.27 8.40 7.63
C SER A 233 -4.70 8.27 7.11
N ASP A 234 -5.11 9.15 6.20
CA ASP A 234 -6.46 9.15 5.66
C ASP A 234 -6.72 7.94 4.77
N ALA A 235 -5.72 7.47 4.01
CA ALA A 235 -5.87 6.25 3.21
C ALA A 235 -6.06 5.01 4.09
N LEU A 236 -5.29 4.90 5.18
CA LEU A 236 -5.48 3.82 6.16
C LEU A 236 -6.87 3.92 6.82
N THR A 237 -7.26 5.13 7.22
CA THR A 237 -8.59 5.38 7.83
C THR A 237 -9.72 5.11 6.83
N GLY A 238 -9.55 5.44 5.55
CA GLY A 238 -10.50 5.17 4.48
C GLY A 238 -10.68 3.68 4.23
N LEU A 239 -9.60 2.89 4.33
CA LEU A 239 -9.66 1.42 4.30
C LEU A 239 -10.50 0.88 5.46
N GLU A 240 -10.30 1.42 6.66
CA GLU A 240 -11.06 1.02 7.85
C GLU A 240 -12.56 1.40 7.71
N TYR A 241 -12.88 2.60 7.22
CA TYR A 241 -14.26 3.00 6.92
C TYR A 241 -14.89 2.18 5.79
N TYR A 242 -14.11 1.67 4.84
CA TYR A 242 -14.61 0.72 3.85
C TYR A 242 -15.05 -0.58 4.54
N GLY A 243 -14.26 -1.07 5.50
CA GLY A 243 -14.65 -2.19 6.36
C GLY A 243 -15.93 -1.91 7.16
N VAL A 244 -16.07 -0.70 7.72
CA VAL A 244 -17.31 -0.26 8.40
C VAL A 244 -18.51 -0.26 7.45
N LYS A 245 -18.34 0.28 6.24
CA LYS A 245 -19.38 0.39 5.21
C LYS A 245 -19.95 -0.98 4.83
N TYR A 246 -19.13 -2.01 4.79
CA TYR A 246 -19.53 -3.35 4.34
C TYR A 246 -19.59 -4.41 5.44
N ASP A 247 -19.43 -4.03 6.71
CA ASP A 247 -19.40 -4.97 7.84
C ASP A 247 -18.30 -6.04 7.69
N LEU A 248 -17.08 -5.62 7.36
CA LEU A 248 -15.94 -6.51 7.12
C LEU A 248 -14.85 -6.35 8.19
N PRO A 249 -14.28 -7.46 8.71
CA PRO A 249 -13.04 -7.39 9.47
C PRO A 249 -11.94 -6.63 8.70
N SER A 250 -11.03 -6.00 9.43
CA SER A 250 -9.98 -5.17 8.82
C SER A 250 -9.05 -5.98 7.91
N HIS A 251 -8.64 -7.17 8.35
CA HIS A 251 -7.81 -8.06 7.54
C HIS A 251 -8.52 -8.51 6.25
N THR A 252 -9.84 -8.77 6.30
CA THR A 252 -10.63 -9.11 5.12
C THR A 252 -10.66 -7.95 4.14
N THR A 253 -10.83 -6.73 4.64
CA THR A 253 -10.84 -5.51 3.82
C THR A 253 -9.51 -5.34 3.07
N LEU A 254 -8.39 -5.51 3.77
CA LEU A 254 -7.05 -5.51 3.16
C LEU A 254 -6.88 -6.66 2.16
N ARG A 255 -7.30 -7.88 2.51
CA ARG A 255 -7.22 -9.05 1.62
C ARG A 255 -7.93 -8.81 0.30
N ILE A 256 -9.18 -8.34 0.33
CA ILE A 256 -9.95 -8.11 -0.91
C ILE A 256 -9.36 -6.97 -1.72
N LEU A 257 -8.88 -5.89 -1.08
CA LEU A 257 -8.18 -4.80 -1.77
C LEU A 257 -6.97 -5.34 -2.53
N VAL A 258 -6.10 -6.09 -1.85
CA VAL A 258 -4.90 -6.68 -2.48
C VAL A 258 -5.30 -7.61 -3.61
N ALA A 259 -6.24 -8.54 -3.38
CA ALA A 259 -6.65 -9.51 -4.39
C ALA A 259 -7.17 -8.85 -5.67
N THR A 260 -7.93 -7.76 -5.55
CA THR A 260 -8.51 -7.08 -6.72
C THR A 260 -7.57 -6.10 -7.41
N THR A 261 -6.43 -5.75 -6.80
CA THR A 261 -5.48 -4.76 -7.34
C THR A 261 -4.09 -5.33 -7.64
N LEU A 262 -3.84 -6.61 -7.32
CA LEU A 262 -2.53 -7.24 -7.39
C LEU A 262 -1.87 -7.14 -8.78
N ALA A 263 -2.66 -7.34 -9.84
CA ALA A 263 -2.22 -7.25 -11.23
C ALA A 263 -2.03 -5.81 -11.73
N GLY A 264 -2.34 -4.82 -10.90
CA GLY A 264 -2.32 -3.40 -11.25
C GLY A 264 -3.48 -2.91 -12.08
N GLN A 265 -4.53 -3.70 -12.16
CA GLN A 265 -5.82 -3.26 -12.67
C GLN A 265 -6.73 -2.98 -11.50
N ASP A 266 -7.53 -1.92 -11.61
CA ASP A 266 -8.57 -1.66 -10.64
C ASP A 266 -9.84 -2.41 -11.05
N ASN A 267 -10.22 -3.43 -10.26
CA ASN A 267 -11.26 -4.40 -10.66
C ASN A 267 -12.01 -4.97 -9.44
N VAL A 268 -12.92 -5.90 -9.69
CA VAL A 268 -13.68 -6.69 -8.69
C VAL A 268 -13.37 -8.19 -8.76
N THR A 269 -12.41 -8.57 -9.60
CA THR A 269 -11.88 -9.94 -9.77
C THR A 269 -10.40 -10.00 -9.43
N ASP A 270 -9.88 -11.20 -9.21
CA ASP A 270 -8.46 -11.43 -8.97
C ASP A 270 -7.59 -11.27 -10.24
N GLN A 271 -6.28 -11.51 -10.10
CA GLN A 271 -5.31 -11.44 -11.20
C GLN A 271 -5.58 -12.42 -12.35
N ASN A 272 -6.41 -13.45 -12.14
CA ASN A 272 -6.80 -14.46 -13.13
C ASN A 272 -8.22 -14.22 -13.66
N GLY A 273 -8.85 -13.10 -13.31
CA GLY A 273 -10.24 -12.80 -13.68
C GLY A 273 -11.28 -13.60 -12.90
N GLN A 274 -10.90 -14.26 -11.80
CA GLN A 274 -11.83 -15.01 -10.96
C GLN A 274 -12.53 -14.11 -9.94
N PRO A 275 -13.79 -14.38 -9.59
CA PRO A 275 -14.47 -13.62 -8.54
C PRO A 275 -13.73 -13.72 -7.20
N VAL A 276 -13.53 -12.58 -6.54
CA VAL A 276 -12.95 -12.53 -5.18
C VAL A 276 -14.07 -12.69 -4.16
N ASN A 277 -14.03 -13.75 -3.35
CA ASN A 277 -14.95 -13.93 -2.23
C ASN A 277 -14.64 -12.90 -1.14
N VAL A 278 -15.70 -12.32 -0.58
CA VAL A 278 -15.63 -11.39 0.54
C VAL A 278 -15.73 -12.15 1.86
N GLY A 279 -16.68 -13.09 1.94
CA GLY A 279 -17.05 -13.77 3.16
C GLY A 279 -18.33 -13.23 3.78
N GLN A 280 -18.82 -13.92 4.82
CA GLN A 280 -20.07 -13.58 5.51
C GLN A 280 -19.97 -13.84 7.02
N TRP A 281 -20.65 -13.01 7.81
CA TRP A 281 -20.90 -13.28 9.22
C TRP A 281 -21.87 -14.44 9.43
N SER A 282 -21.46 -15.44 10.19
CA SER A 282 -22.28 -16.56 10.63
C SER A 282 -21.99 -16.86 12.10
N ALA A 283 -23.03 -16.85 12.94
CA ALA A 283 -22.94 -17.15 14.37
C ALA A 283 -21.84 -16.39 15.14
N GLY A 284 -21.52 -15.15 14.74
CA GLY A 284 -20.49 -14.33 15.37
C GLY A 284 -19.07 -14.55 14.86
N THR A 285 -18.87 -15.47 13.91
CA THR A 285 -17.61 -15.69 13.19
C THR A 285 -17.74 -15.16 11.76
N PHE A 286 -16.64 -14.64 11.21
CA PHE A 286 -16.59 -14.25 9.80
C PHE A 286 -15.98 -15.39 8.98
N ASP A 287 -16.74 -15.94 8.03
CA ASP A 287 -16.28 -17.00 7.14
C ASP A 287 -15.94 -16.42 5.76
N GLU A 288 -14.64 -16.30 5.47
CA GLU A 288 -14.12 -15.76 4.20
C GLU A 288 -14.36 -16.68 2.99
N THR A 289 -14.77 -17.93 3.21
CA THR A 289 -14.98 -18.90 2.13
C THR A 289 -16.36 -18.79 1.49
N GLN A 290 -17.30 -18.10 2.15
CA GLN A 290 -18.68 -17.95 1.68
C GLN A 290 -18.85 -16.76 0.72
N ALA A 291 -19.90 -16.83 -0.10
CA ALA A 291 -20.45 -15.66 -0.78
C ALA A 291 -20.87 -14.58 0.24
N PRO A 292 -20.94 -13.28 -0.11
CA PRO A 292 -20.87 -12.70 -1.47
C PRO A 292 -19.46 -12.54 -2.04
N THR A 293 -19.39 -12.20 -3.33
CA THR A 293 -18.16 -11.75 -4.01
C THR A 293 -18.04 -10.23 -3.97
N VAL A 294 -16.84 -9.68 -4.21
CA VAL A 294 -16.62 -8.22 -4.26
C VAL A 294 -17.60 -7.55 -5.23
N ALA A 295 -17.72 -8.08 -6.45
CA ALA A 295 -18.62 -7.54 -7.47
C ALA A 295 -20.08 -7.41 -6.99
N THR A 296 -20.58 -8.44 -6.29
CA THR A 296 -21.96 -8.44 -5.77
C THR A 296 -22.14 -7.52 -4.56
N MET A 297 -21.13 -7.44 -3.69
CA MET A 297 -21.14 -6.55 -2.52
C MET A 297 -21.10 -5.08 -2.92
N THR A 298 -20.29 -4.72 -3.91
CA THR A 298 -20.04 -3.32 -4.29
C THR A 298 -20.92 -2.82 -5.43
N GLY A 299 -21.67 -3.71 -6.08
CA GLY A 299 -22.40 -3.37 -7.31
C GLY A 299 -21.47 -3.13 -8.51
N GLY A 300 -20.29 -3.77 -8.51
CA GLY A 300 -19.30 -3.65 -9.58
C GLY A 300 -18.27 -2.53 -9.40
N ILE A 301 -18.37 -1.73 -8.35
CA ILE A 301 -17.35 -0.73 -7.99
C ILE A 301 -16.13 -1.45 -7.41
N SER A 302 -14.93 -1.10 -7.82
CA SER A 302 -13.72 -1.70 -7.27
C SER A 302 -13.51 -1.35 -5.80
N VAL A 303 -12.68 -2.13 -5.10
CA VAL A 303 -12.35 -1.83 -3.70
C VAL A 303 -11.54 -0.53 -3.61
N GLN A 304 -10.59 -0.32 -4.53
CA GLN A 304 -9.75 0.89 -4.54
C GLN A 304 -10.56 2.15 -4.85
N ASP A 305 -11.49 2.15 -5.81
CA ASP A 305 -12.38 3.29 -6.04
C ASP A 305 -13.27 3.56 -4.83
N GLY A 306 -13.77 2.49 -4.19
CA GLY A 306 -14.57 2.59 -2.98
C GLY A 306 -13.81 3.23 -1.81
N VAL A 307 -12.56 2.84 -1.59
CA VAL A 307 -11.66 3.43 -0.57
C VAL A 307 -11.35 4.88 -0.93
N THR A 308 -10.92 5.14 -2.17
CA THR A 308 -10.60 6.49 -2.66
C THR A 308 -11.78 7.45 -2.51
N SER A 309 -12.99 6.98 -2.83
CA SER A 309 -14.22 7.75 -2.65
C SER A 309 -14.51 8.08 -1.20
N ILE A 310 -14.21 7.18 -0.26
CA ILE A 310 -14.36 7.43 1.18
C ILE A 310 -13.34 8.47 1.65
N VAL A 311 -12.08 8.35 1.23
CA VAL A 311 -11.03 9.34 1.56
C VAL A 311 -11.43 10.73 1.06
N GLN A 312 -11.86 10.84 -0.21
CA GLN A 312 -12.33 12.10 -0.77
C GLN A 312 -13.52 12.67 0.02
N GLN A 313 -14.45 11.83 0.46
CA GLN A 313 -15.58 12.25 1.28
C GLN A 313 -15.15 12.75 2.66
N MET A 314 -14.20 12.07 3.31
CA MET A 314 -13.65 12.50 4.60
C MET A 314 -13.04 13.89 4.50
N ASP A 315 -12.16 14.10 3.51
CA ASP A 315 -11.45 15.37 3.33
C ASP A 315 -12.40 16.49 2.90
N ALA A 316 -13.37 16.18 2.02
CA ALA A 316 -14.38 17.14 1.61
C ALA A 316 -15.23 17.61 2.80
N VAL A 317 -15.61 16.72 3.72
CA VAL A 317 -16.35 17.10 4.93
C VAL A 317 -15.52 18.06 5.80
N VAL A 318 -14.21 17.82 5.94
CA VAL A 318 -13.32 18.74 6.68
C VAL A 318 -13.21 20.10 6.01
N ALA A 319 -13.01 20.12 4.68
CA ALA A 319 -12.95 21.34 3.88
C ALA A 319 -14.26 22.14 3.97
N CYS A 320 -15.41 21.49 3.78
CA CYS A 320 -16.73 22.09 3.87
C CYS A 320 -17.04 22.67 5.25
N ASN A 321 -16.61 22.01 6.34
CA ASN A 321 -16.84 22.50 7.70
C ASN A 321 -15.95 23.68 8.06
N SER A 322 -14.73 23.73 7.52
CA SER A 322 -13.78 24.83 7.79
C SER A 322 -13.98 26.03 6.86
N GLY A 323 -14.55 25.79 5.67
CA GLY A 323 -14.59 26.76 4.56
C GLY A 323 -13.24 26.93 3.86
N ASP A 324 -12.21 26.19 4.25
CA ASP A 324 -10.90 26.17 3.59
C ASP A 324 -10.77 24.94 2.71
N HIS A 325 -10.83 25.15 1.40
CA HIS A 325 -10.75 24.10 0.39
C HIS A 325 -9.31 23.90 -0.15
N ALA A 326 -8.33 24.69 0.31
CA ALA A 326 -6.99 24.66 -0.25
C ALA A 326 -6.29 23.30 -0.05
N SER A 327 -6.36 22.73 1.16
CA SER A 327 -5.79 21.41 1.45
C SER A 327 -6.49 20.29 0.69
N PHE A 328 -7.82 20.38 0.51
CA PHE A 328 -8.57 19.43 -0.31
C PHE A 328 -8.12 19.47 -1.77
N TYR A 329 -8.00 20.66 -2.37
CA TYR A 329 -7.57 20.81 -3.76
C TYR A 329 -6.06 20.60 -3.98
N ALA A 330 -5.25 20.68 -2.93
CA ALA A 330 -3.86 20.22 -3.00
C ALA A 330 -3.77 18.70 -3.22
N ARG A 331 -4.73 17.94 -2.69
CA ARG A 331 -4.79 16.47 -2.80
C ARG A 331 -5.65 16.00 -3.98
N PHE A 332 -6.73 16.69 -4.28
CA PHE A 332 -7.66 16.40 -5.38
C PHE A 332 -7.75 17.59 -6.33
N PRO A 333 -6.71 17.84 -7.17
CA PRO A 333 -6.64 19.04 -7.98
C PRO A 333 -7.83 19.20 -8.92
N LEU A 334 -8.30 20.44 -9.05
CA LEU A 334 -9.27 20.83 -10.06
C LEU A 334 -8.68 20.68 -11.46
N ALA A 335 -9.51 20.28 -12.44
CA ALA A 335 -9.12 20.38 -13.83
C ALA A 335 -8.88 21.85 -14.21
N THR A 336 -8.01 22.10 -15.19
CA THR A 336 -7.71 23.46 -15.66
C THR A 336 -9.00 24.21 -16.05
N GLY A 337 -9.28 25.32 -15.37
CA GLY A 337 -10.47 26.15 -15.61
C GLY A 337 -11.75 25.67 -14.90
N GLN A 338 -11.69 24.58 -14.14
CA GLN A 338 -12.80 24.14 -13.28
C GLN A 338 -12.91 25.06 -12.06
N SER A 339 -14.11 25.53 -11.75
CA SER A 339 -14.39 26.26 -10.52
C SER A 339 -14.41 25.32 -9.31
N ASP A 340 -14.30 25.91 -8.13
CA ASP A 340 -14.63 25.22 -6.88
C ASP A 340 -16.00 24.53 -6.99
N TYR A 341 -16.03 23.23 -6.73
CA TYR A 341 -17.25 22.41 -6.79
C TYR A 341 -17.74 21.97 -5.41
N LEU A 342 -17.00 22.27 -4.33
CA LEU A 342 -17.43 22.05 -2.96
C LEU A 342 -18.41 23.14 -2.53
N ASP A 343 -19.51 23.28 -3.28
CA ASP A 343 -20.63 24.13 -2.93
C ASP A 343 -21.47 23.51 -1.79
N THR A 344 -22.47 24.27 -1.31
CA THR A 344 -23.35 23.83 -0.22
C THR A 344 -24.04 22.48 -0.50
N SER A 345 -24.42 22.20 -1.75
CA SER A 345 -25.10 20.97 -2.14
C SER A 345 -24.13 19.79 -2.15
N THR A 346 -22.94 19.97 -2.72
CA THR A 346 -21.87 18.96 -2.72
C THR A 346 -21.43 18.65 -1.29
N CYS A 347 -21.21 19.68 -0.47
CA CYS A 347 -20.88 19.54 0.94
C CYS A 347 -21.93 18.75 1.73
N ALA A 348 -23.21 19.04 1.52
CA ALA A 348 -24.30 18.29 2.14
C ALA A 348 -24.32 16.82 1.70
N THR A 349 -24.02 16.55 0.42
CA THR A 349 -23.95 15.20 -0.12
C THR A 349 -22.82 14.39 0.51
N TYR A 350 -21.60 14.92 0.55
CA TYR A 350 -20.47 14.24 1.18
C TYR A 350 -20.67 14.03 2.68
N THR A 351 -21.23 15.01 3.38
CA THR A 351 -21.59 14.89 4.80
C THR A 351 -22.62 13.78 5.03
N SER A 352 -23.67 13.73 4.21
CA SER A 352 -24.71 12.70 4.30
C SER A 352 -24.15 11.29 4.04
N ASN A 353 -23.26 11.15 3.05
CA ASN A 353 -22.63 9.87 2.75
C ASN A 353 -21.75 9.39 3.91
N MET A 354 -20.92 10.27 4.49
CA MET A 354 -20.11 9.93 5.66
C MET A 354 -20.95 9.60 6.89
N ASN A 355 -22.04 10.33 7.13
CA ASN A 355 -22.97 10.02 8.21
C ASN A 355 -23.63 8.65 8.02
N THR A 356 -23.93 8.26 6.78
CA THR A 356 -24.48 6.94 6.46
C THR A 356 -23.49 5.82 6.78
N ILE A 357 -22.20 6.01 6.50
CA ILE A 357 -21.15 5.05 6.88
C ILE A 357 -21.02 4.99 8.41
N LYS A 358 -20.90 6.16 9.07
CA LYS A 358 -20.74 6.24 10.53
C LYS A 358 -21.92 5.65 11.30
N ALA A 359 -23.14 5.77 10.79
CA ALA A 359 -24.32 5.16 11.41
C ALA A 359 -24.18 3.63 11.55
N LYS A 360 -23.42 2.97 10.67
CA LYS A 360 -23.21 1.52 10.73
C LYS A 360 -22.34 1.08 11.90
N ILE A 361 -21.49 1.95 12.45
CA ILE A 361 -20.55 1.63 13.55
C ILE A 361 -21.26 0.89 14.69
N THR A 362 -22.44 1.36 15.10
CA THR A 362 -23.19 0.77 16.23
C THR A 362 -23.81 -0.59 15.93
N THR A 363 -23.95 -0.96 14.66
CA THR A 363 -24.59 -2.20 14.19
C THR A 363 -23.60 -3.21 13.62
N ASN A 364 -22.34 -2.80 13.46
CA ASN A 364 -21.31 -3.55 12.79
C ASN A 364 -20.75 -4.67 13.69
N ASN A 365 -20.38 -5.80 13.09
CA ASN A 365 -19.89 -7.00 13.76
C ASN A 365 -18.35 -7.06 13.85
N ARG A 366 -17.62 -6.11 13.27
CA ARG A 366 -16.15 -6.03 13.23
C ARG A 366 -15.45 -6.31 14.56
N GLY A 367 -15.96 -5.76 15.66
CA GLY A 367 -15.39 -6.00 16.99
C GLY A 367 -15.61 -7.41 17.54
N LYS A 368 -16.43 -8.24 16.89
CA LYS A 368 -16.71 -9.63 17.28
C LYS A 368 -15.72 -10.63 16.67
N PHE A 369 -14.84 -10.20 15.76
CA PHE A 369 -13.87 -11.10 15.12
C PHE A 369 -12.86 -11.63 16.17
N GLN A 370 -13.15 -12.80 16.73
CA GLN A 370 -12.38 -13.41 17.83
C GLN A 370 -11.33 -14.43 17.36
N GLY A 371 -11.16 -14.63 16.05
CA GLY A 371 -10.18 -15.53 15.41
C GLY A 371 -10.38 -17.02 15.68
#